data_AF-A0A1H6IY50-F1
#
_entry.id   AF-A0A1H6IY50-F1
#
_cell.length_a   1.000
_cell.length_b   1.000
_cell.length_c   1.000
_cell.angle_alpha   90.00
_cell.angle_beta   90.00
_cell.angle_gamma   90.00
#
_symmetry.space_group_name_H-M   'P 1'
#
loop_
_entity.id
_entity.type
_entity.pdbx_description
1 polymer ?
#
loop_
_entity_poly.entity_id
_entity_poly.type
_entity_poly.pdbx_seq_one_letter_code
_entity_poly.pdbx_strand_id
1 'polypeptide(L)' 'EILEYMLGYYSQLRPHHYNGGLAPNETERRYWLGYKDVAKIS' A
#
# COMPACT_ATOMS: atom_id res chain seq x y z
N GLU A 1 1.82 -16.75 15.04
CA GLU A 1 2.32 -15.77 16.04
C GLU A 1 2.93 -14.49 15.43
N ILE A 2 4.19 -14.45 14.96
CA ILE A 2 4.78 -13.16 14.47
C ILE A 2 4.08 -12.61 13.22
N LEU A 3 3.75 -13.48 12.25
CA LEU A 3 3.06 -13.09 11.02
C LEU A 3 1.69 -12.48 11.30
N GLU A 4 0.92 -13.06 12.22
CA GLU A 4 -0.40 -12.57 12.61
C GLU A 4 -0.30 -11.24 13.37
N TYR A 5 0.73 -11.10 14.23
CA TYR A 5 1.02 -9.82 14.88
C TYR A 5 1.34 -8.73 13.86
N MET A 6 2.22 -9.01 12.90
CA MET A 6 2.55 -8.07 11.83
C MET A 6 1.32 -7.72 11.00
N LEU A 7 0.58 -8.73 10.52
CA LEU A 7 -0.62 -8.52 9.70
C LEU A 7 -1.69 -7.73 10.45
N GLY A 8 -2.00 -8.08 11.70
CA GLY A 8 -2.99 -7.40 12.53
C GLY A 8 -2.60 -5.96 12.86
N TYR A 9 -1.35 -5.73 13.27
CA TYR A 9 -0.84 -4.40 13.62
C TYR A 9 -0.86 -3.45 12.42
N TYR A 10 -0.31 -3.88 11.28
CA TYR A 10 -0.28 -3.04 10.07
C TYR A 10 -1.64 -2.87 9.42
N SER A 11 -2.57 -3.82 9.57
CA SER A 11 -3.94 -3.68 9.02
C SER A 11 -4.75 -2.62 9.78
N GLN A 12 -4.56 -2.49 11.09
CA GLN A 12 -5.30 -1.50 11.90
C GLN A 12 -4.70 -0.10 11.79
N LEU A 13 -3.37 0.01 11.66
CA LEU A 13 -2.67 1.28 11.73
C LEU A 13 -2.46 1.97 10.38
N ARG A 14 -2.66 1.29 9.24
CA ARG A 14 -2.55 1.94 7.94
C ARG A 14 -3.84 2.69 7.61
N PRO A 15 -3.87 4.04 7.69
CA PRO A 15 -5.08 4.79 7.39
C PRO A 15 -5.36 4.65 5.89
N HIS A 16 -6.50 4.07 5.53
CA HIS A 16 -6.91 3.90 4.12
C HIS A 16 -7.28 5.22 3.44
N HIS A 17 -7.21 6.35 4.16
CA HIS A 17 -7.60 7.68 3.67
C HIS A 17 -6.91 8.08 2.36
N TYR A 18 -5.68 7.61 2.13
CA TYR A 18 -4.90 7.92 0.92
C TYR A 18 -4.86 6.82 -0.13
N ASN A 19 -5.51 5.67 0.12
CA ASN A 19 -5.55 4.56 -0.81
C ASN A 19 -6.66 4.70 -1.87
N GLY A 20 -7.45 5.78 -1.83
CA GLY A 20 -8.59 5.97 -2.73
C GLY A 20 -9.68 4.89 -2.57
N GLY A 21 -9.85 4.36 -1.36
CA GLY A 21 -10.80 3.27 -1.07
C GLY A 21 -10.27 1.87 -1.37
N LEU A 22 -8.99 1.73 -1.76
CA LEU A 22 -8.38 0.43 -2.02
C LEU A 22 -7.76 -0.18 -0.76
N ALA A 23 -7.71 -1.50 -0.74
CA ALA A 23 -6.92 -2.22 0.25
C ALA A 23 -5.43 -1.85 0.12
N PRO A 24 -4.65 -1.88 1.21
CA PRO A 24 -3.22 -1.52 1.18
C PRO A 24 -2.40 -2.34 0.18
N ASN A 25 -2.68 -3.64 0.06
CA ASN A 25 -1.99 -4.53 -0.89
C ASN A 25 -2.21 -4.12 -2.36
N GLU A 26 -3.43 -3.73 -2.71
CA GLU A 26 -3.81 -3.30 -4.06
C GLU A 26 -3.23 -1.93 -4.37
N THR A 27 -3.21 -1.02 -3.39
CA THR A 27 -2.54 0.30 -3.53
C THR A 27 -1.04 0.12 -3.78
N GLU A 28 -0.39 -0.75 -3.01
CA GLU A 28 1.03 -1.06 -3.14
C GLU A 28 1.34 -1.73 -4.49
N ARG A 29 0.53 -2.70 -4.93
CA ARG A 29 0.65 -3.31 -6.25
C ARG A 29 0.57 -2.25 -7.37
N ARG A 30 -0.39 -1.34 -7.31
CA ARG A 30 -0.55 -0.26 -8.30
C ARG A 30 0.64 0.69 -8.30
N TYR A 31 1.14 1.05 -7.13
CA TYR A 31 2.37 1.83 -7.00
C TYR A 31 3.54 1.13 -7.72
N TRP A 32 3.81 -0.15 -7.43
CA TRP A 32 4.90 -0.88 -8.07
C TRP A 32 4.74 -1.09 -9.57
N LEU A 33 3.51 -1.10 -10.09
CA LEU A 33 3.27 -1.17 -11.53
C LEU A 33 3.46 0.20 -12.21
N GLY A 34 3.05 1.29 -11.57
CA GLY A 34 3.04 2.64 -12.15
C GLY A 34 4.22 3.55 -11.77
N TYR A 35 5.08 3.16 -10.82
CA TYR A 35 6.11 4.06 -10.27
C TYR A 35 7.10 4.59 -11.34
N LYS A 36 7.34 3.83 -12.41
CA LYS A 36 8.23 4.24 -13.49
C LYS A 36 7.66 5.38 -14.34
N ASP A 37 6.34 5.49 -14.42
CA ASP A 37 5.70 6.55 -15.21
C ASP A 37 5.69 7.89 -14.47
N VAL A 38 5.52 7.86 -13.14
CA VAL A 38 5.60 9.08 -12.31
C VAL A 38 7.03 9.59 -12.09
N ALA A 39 8.03 8.73 -12.29
CA ALA A 39 9.45 9.08 -12.15
C ALA A 39 10.08 9.67 -13.43
N LYS A 40 9.30 9.85 -14.51
CA LYS A 40 9.78 10.53 -15.72
C LYS A 40 9.86 12.03 -15.46
N ILE A 41 11.06 12.51 -15.19
CA ILE A 41 11.39 13.93 -15.31
C ILE A 41 11.76 14.14 -16.78
N SER A 42 10.85 14.74 -17.54
CA SER A 42 11.14 15.30 -18.87
C SER A 42 12.02 16.53 -18.75
#